data_AF-A0A381QM29-F1
#
_entry.id   AF-A0A381QM29-F1
#
_cell.length_a   1.000
_cell.length_b   1.000
_cell.length_c   1.000
_cell.angle_alpha   90.00
_cell.angle_beta   90.00
_cell.angle_gamma   90.00
#
_symmetry.space_group_name_H-M   'P 1'
#
loop_
_entity.id
_entity.type
_entity.pdbx_description
1 polymer ?
#
loop_
_entity_poly.entity_id
_entity_poly.type
_entity_poly.pdbx_seq_one_letter_code
_entity_poly.pdbx_strand_id
1 'polypeptide(L)' 'MDENRLVYALFNLGPMEIFFIVVVILVLFGAKRIPEIAKGIGQGIREFKGAVDGAKKDIENVGKEIESENGEKSPE' A
#
# COMPACT_ATOMS: atom_id res chain seq x y z
N MET A 1 -28.21 14.13 24.36
CA MET A 1 -27.79 14.35 22.96
C MET A 1 -26.57 13.48 22.76
N ASP A 2 -26.70 12.39 22.01
CA ASP A 2 -25.65 11.38 21.91
C ASP A 2 -24.56 11.87 20.94
N GLU A 3 -23.28 11.81 21.35
CA GLU A 3 -22.12 12.29 20.56
C GLU A 3 -22.03 11.62 19.18
N ASN A 4 -22.53 10.39 19.08
CA ASN A 4 -22.51 9.61 17.85
C ASN A 4 -23.42 10.21 16.76
N ARG A 5 -24.37 11.08 17.10
CA ARG A 5 -25.28 11.71 16.11
C ARG A 5 -24.54 12.61 15.14
N LEU A 6 -23.45 13.26 15.56
CA LEU A 6 -22.60 14.06 14.69
C LEU A 6 -21.82 13.17 13.72
N VAL A 7 -21.32 12.04 14.22
CA VAL A 7 -20.64 11.02 13.40
C VAL A 7 -21.63 10.44 12.39
N TYR A 8 -22.83 10.02 12.81
CA TYR A 8 -23.86 9.55 11.89
C TYR A 8 -24.31 10.62 10.88
N ALA A 9 -24.39 11.90 11.27
CA ALA A 9 -24.68 12.98 10.32
C ALA A 9 -23.55 13.18 9.29
N LEU A 10 -22.29 13.00 9.69
CA LEU A 10 -21.11 13.04 8.81
C LEU A 10 -20.96 11.78 7.94
N PHE A 11 -21.45 10.62 8.41
CA PHE A 11 -21.37 9.34 7.69
C PHE A 11 -22.63 9.02 6.87
N ASN A 12 -23.70 9.81 7.00
CA ASN A 12 -24.91 9.71 6.17
C ASN A 12 -24.79 10.56 4.89
N LEU A 13 -23.57 10.76 4.38
CA LEU A 13 -23.34 11.47 3.11
C LEU A 13 -23.84 10.62 1.96
N GLY A 14 -24.87 11.12 1.27
CA GLY A 14 -25.38 10.49 0.06
C GLY A 14 -24.43 10.68 -1.13
N PRO A 15 -24.71 10.00 -2.26
CA PRO A 15 -23.91 10.13 -3.48
C PRO A 15 -23.80 11.58 -3.98
N MET A 16 -24.81 12.40 -3.75
CA MET A 16 -24.83 13.81 -4.15
C MET A 16 -23.89 14.66 -3.29
N GLU A 17 -23.90 14.48 -1.97
CA GLU A 17 -23.01 15.20 -1.05
C GLU A 17 -21.55 14.82 -1.30
N ILE A 18 -21.27 13.53 -1.52
CA ILE A 18 -19.93 13.06 -1.90
C ILE A 18 -19.48 13.73 -3.21
N PHE A 19 -20.36 13.84 -4.21
CA PHE A 19 -20.03 14.52 -5.46
C PHE A 19 -19.64 15.98 -5.23
N PHE A 20 -20.39 16.73 -4.42
CA PHE A 20 -20.05 18.12 -4.08
C PHE A 20 -18.70 18.24 -3.37
N ILE A 21 -18.40 17.35 -2.41
CA ILE A 21 -17.11 17.34 -1.70
C ILE A 21 -15.97 17.09 -2.69
N VAL A 22 -16.12 16.11 -3.58
CA VAL A 22 -15.14 15.81 -4.63
C VAL A 22 -14.95 17.02 -5.52
N VAL A 23 -16.01 17.69 -5.97
CA VAL A 23 -15.92 18.90 -6.80
C VAL A 23 -15.12 20.00 -6.09
N VAL A 24 -15.38 20.27 -4.81
CA VAL A 24 -14.61 21.28 -4.04
C VAL A 24 -13.14 20.90 -3.97
N ILE A 25 -12.81 19.64 -3.67
CA ILE A 25 -11.43 19.14 -3.64
C ILE A 25 -10.77 19.29 -5.02
N LEU A 26 -11.46 18.98 -6.11
CA LEU A 26 -10.93 19.12 -7.47
C LEU A 26 -10.72 20.58 -7.86
N VAL A 27 -11.49 21.53 -7.34
CA VAL A 27 -11.26 22.96 -7.57
C VAL A 27 -10.02 23.45 -6.79
N LEU A 28 -9.86 23.02 -5.54
CA LEU A 28 -8.73 23.43 -4.69
C LEU A 28 -7.39 22.83 -5.17
N PHE A 29 -7.39 21.54 -5.47
CA PHE A 29 -6.16 20.80 -5.81
C PHE A 29 -5.98 20.58 -7.32
N GLY A 30 -7.04 20.73 -8.11
CA GLY A 30 -7.05 20.43 -9.54
C GLY A 30 -7.36 18.97 -9.83
N ALA A 31 -8.15 18.72 -10.88
CA ALA A 31 -8.54 17.36 -11.30
C ALA A 31 -7.37 16.45 -11.70
N LYS A 32 -6.21 17.03 -12.03
CA LYS A 32 -5.00 16.29 -12.40
C LYS A 32 -4.15 15.87 -11.20
N ARG A 33 -4.31 16.50 -10.04
CA ARG A 33 -3.40 16.31 -8.90
C ARG A 33 -3.65 15.00 -8.16
N ILE A 34 -4.92 14.63 -7.98
CA ILE A 34 -5.33 13.34 -7.38
C ILE A 34 -4.74 12.13 -8.15
N PRO A 35 -4.92 11.99 -9.49
CA PRO A 35 -4.37 10.86 -10.24
C PRO A 35 -2.84 10.90 -10.34
N GLU A 36 -2.23 12.08 -10.34
CA GLU A 36 -0.76 12.22 -10.33
C GLU A 36 -0.16 11.67 -9.03
N ILE A 37 -0.72 12.04 -7.87
CA ILE A 37 -0.30 11.52 -6.56
C ILE A 37 -0.56 10.00 -6.49
N ALA A 38 -1.74 9.54 -6.94
CA ALA A 38 -2.07 8.12 -6.94
C ALA A 38 -1.09 7.29 -7.80
N LYS A 39 -0.67 7.81 -8.96
CA LYS A 39 0.36 7.17 -9.80
C LYS A 39 1.71 7.09 -9.09
N GLY A 40 2.16 8.18 -8.48
CA GLY A 40 3.42 8.21 -7.73
C GLY A 40 3.42 7.24 -6.54
N ILE A 41 2.35 7.23 -5.75
CA ILE A 41 2.16 6.29 -4.63
C ILE A 41 2.11 4.85 -5.16
N GLY A 42 1.37 4.59 -6.25
CA GLY A 42 1.26 3.25 -6.83
C GLY A 42 2.60 2.71 -7.35
N GLN A 43 3.42 3.56 -7.97
CA GLN A 43 4.78 3.22 -8.37
C GLN A 43 5.67 2.92 -7.17
N GLY A 44 5.66 3.78 -6.14
CA GLY A 44 6.43 3.58 -4.92
C GLY A 44 6.06 2.28 -4.18
N ILE A 45 4.77 1.97 -4.06
CA ILE A 45 4.30 0.71 -3.47
C ILE A 45 4.79 -0.50 -4.28
N ARG A 46 4.75 -0.43 -5.61
CA ARG A 46 5.20 -1.51 -6.49
C ARG A 46 6.71 -1.75 -6.38
N GLU A 47 7.50 -0.70 -6.38
CA GLU A 47 8.96 -0.79 -6.22
C GLU A 47 9.33 -1.31 -4.83
N PHE A 48 8.69 -0.80 -3.78
CA PHE A 48 8.88 -1.27 -2.42
C PHE A 48 8.57 -2.76 -2.29
N LYS A 49 7.43 -3.20 -2.83
CA LYS A 49 7.07 -4.63 -2.81
C LYS A 49 8.09 -5.48 -3.58
N GLY A 50 8.56 -5.02 -4.74
CA GLY A 50 9.59 -5.70 -5.50
C GLY A 50 10.91 -5.86 -4.75
N ALA A 51 11.35 -4.81 -4.04
CA ALA A 51 12.56 -4.86 -3.22
C ALA A 51 12.43 -5.84 -2.04
N VAL A 52 11.27 -5.83 -1.36
CA VAL A 52 10.98 -6.76 -0.26
C VAL A 52 10.94 -8.21 -0.75
N ASP A 53 10.29 -8.47 -1.88
CA ASP A 53 10.20 -9.81 -2.47
C ASP A 53 11.59 -10.32 -2.93
N GLY A 54 12.43 -9.42 -3.48
CA GLY A 54 13.82 -9.71 -3.83
C GLY A 54 14.64 -10.09 -2.60
N ALA A 55 14.63 -9.24 -1.57
CA ALA A 55 15.35 -9.51 -0.31
C ALA A 55 14.92 -10.82 0.36
N LYS A 56 13.63 -11.16 0.31
CA LYS A 56 13.12 -12.43 0.84
C LYS A 56 13.69 -13.63 0.09
N LYS A 57 13.78 -13.57 -1.25
CA LYS A 57 14.37 -14.64 -2.06
C LYS A 57 15.86 -14.80 -1.80
N ASP A 58 16.58 -13.71 -1.64
CA ASP A 58 18.02 -13.76 -1.36
C ASP A 58 18.29 -14.44 -0.01
N ILE A 59 17.50 -14.12 1.02
CA ILE A 59 17.58 -14.79 2.33
C ILE A 59 17.24 -16.28 2.23
N GLU A 60 16.21 -16.65 1.45
CA GLU A 60 15.84 -18.05 1.23
C GLU A 60 16.93 -18.84 0.48
N ASN A 61 17.58 -18.22 -0.51
CA ASN A 61 18.67 -18.83 -1.26
C ASN A 61 19.91 -19.05 -0.38
N VAL A 62 20.28 -18.07 0.45
CA VAL A 62 21.37 -18.21 1.43
C VAL A 62 21.07 -19.35 2.42
N GLY A 63 19.82 -19.46 2.89
CA GLY A 63 19.42 -20.58 3.75
C GLY A 63 19.59 -21.95 3.08
N LYS A 64 19.23 -22.06 1.79
CA LYS A 64 19.41 -23.29 1.00
C LYS A 64 20.87 -23.62 0.69
N GLU A 65 21.71 -22.62 0.45
CA GLU A 65 23.15 -22.79 0.26
C GLU A 65 23.82 -23.32 1.54
N ILE A 66 23.49 -22.75 2.70
CA ILE A 66 24.01 -23.19 4.00
C ILE A 66 23.58 -24.63 4.33
N GLU A 67 22.34 -25.02 3.99
CA GLU A 67 21.87 -26.41 4.16
C GLU A 67 22.57 -27.40 3.21
N SER A 68 22.94 -26.96 2.01
CA SER A 68 23.63 -27.80 1.02
C SER A 68 25.12 -27.99 1.36
N GLU A 69 25.79 -26.98 1.92
CA GLU A 69 27.21 -27.04 2.29
C GLU A 69 27.48 -27.92 3.54
N ASN A 70 26.50 -28.04 4.45
CA ASN A 70 26.66 -28.80 5.70
C ASN A 70 26.28 -30.30 5.56
N GLY A 71 25.70 -30.71 4.43
CA GLY A 71 25.27 -32.10 4.16
C GLY A 71 26.34 -33.01 3.54
N GLU A 72 27.47 -32.48 3.08
CA GLU A 72 28.46 -33.23 2.28
C GLU A 72 29.71 -33.67 3.05
N LYS A 73 29.78 -33.43 4.37
CA LYS A 73 30.85 -33.97 5.25
C LYS A 73 30.32 -35.08 6.15
N SER A 74 29.90 -36.20 5.56
CA SER A 74 29.94 -37.48 6.27
C SER A 74 31.33 -38.08 6.03
N PRO A 75 32.20 -38.19 7.06
CA PRO A 75 33.41 -38.99 6.94
C PRO A 75 33.01 -40.46 6.80
N GLU A 76 33.56 -41.11 5.79
CA GLU A 76 33.53 -42.58 5.59
C GLU A 76 34.09 -43.34 6.80
#